data_AF-I0TBV9-F1
#
_entry.id   AF-I0TBV9-F1
#
_cell.length_a   1.000
_cell.length_b   1.000
_cell.length_c   1.000
_cell.angle_alpha   90.00
_cell.angle_beta   90.00
_cell.angle_gamma   90.00
#
_symmetry.space_group_name_H-M   'P 1'
#
loop_
_entity.id
_entity.type
_entity.pdbx_description
1 polymer ?
#
loop_
_entity_poly.entity_id
_entity_poly.type
_entity_poly.pdbx_seq_one_letter_code
_entity_poly.pdbx_strand_id
1 'polypeptide(L)'
;MKTKQLFKSHLFSLAALFSMALTAVSCANEDIVQNGKTGDNGKGFATFVAGEPAQTRTSIDYATGNFYWEEGDKIYVKDDDGTMQVSNAVDAAHAHSASFKFKVPGKFGGSANYKVYYLGKNSSSNQVTIPTAQTQTTPNTTDHLGNSGDYGTATATGTLGGSVFSF
;
A
#
# COMPACT_ATOMS: atom_id res chain seq x y z
N MET A 1 -25.10 61.72 35.18
CA MET A 1 -24.12 61.25 34.17
C MET A 1 -23.84 59.78 34.46
N LYS A 2 -24.13 58.90 33.50
CA LYS A 2 -24.17 57.43 33.67
C LYS A 2 -22.81 56.81 33.33
N THR A 3 -22.26 56.04 34.26
CA THR A 3 -21.24 55.01 34.01
C THR A 3 -21.93 53.75 33.48
N LYS A 4 -21.52 53.26 32.31
CA LYS A 4 -21.90 51.95 31.77
C LYS A 4 -20.68 51.28 31.12
N GLN A 5 -19.99 50.50 31.94
CA GLN A 5 -19.72 49.08 31.74
C GLN A 5 -19.91 48.42 30.34
N LEU A 6 -18.92 47.55 30.06
CA LEU A 6 -19.00 46.22 29.42
C LEU A 6 -18.81 46.09 27.91
N PHE A 7 -17.62 45.58 27.55
CA PHE A 7 -17.35 44.28 26.91
C PHE A 7 -18.40 43.70 25.91
N LYS A 8 -17.86 43.27 24.75
CA LYS A 8 -18.44 42.47 23.64
C LYS A 8 -19.31 43.22 22.63
N SER A 9 -18.90 43.18 21.35
CA SER A 9 -19.63 42.47 20.28
C SER A 9 -19.24 42.92 18.86
N HIS A 10 -18.56 42.02 18.15
CA HIS A 10 -18.80 41.60 16.76
C HIS A 10 -18.65 42.56 15.56
N LEU A 11 -18.03 41.94 14.54
CA LEU A 11 -18.26 42.10 13.10
C LEU A 11 -17.72 43.39 12.46
N PHE A 12 -16.69 43.25 11.62
CA PHE A 12 -16.73 43.63 10.19
C PHE A 12 -15.32 43.54 9.58
N SER A 13 -15.01 42.46 8.87
CA SER A 13 -14.41 42.52 7.53
C SER A 13 -14.31 41.11 6.94
N LEU A 14 -15.32 40.82 6.13
CA LEU A 14 -15.48 39.71 5.21
C LEU A 14 -14.81 40.14 3.88
N ALA A 15 -13.66 39.58 3.51
CA ALA A 15 -13.17 39.47 2.12
C ALA A 15 -11.73 38.93 2.05
N ALA A 16 -11.59 37.67 1.65
CA ALA A 16 -10.47 37.10 0.89
C ALA A 16 -10.84 35.63 0.59
N LEU A 17 -11.87 35.40 -0.23
CA LEU A 17 -11.73 35.03 -1.64
C LEU A 17 -10.83 33.79 -1.85
N PHE A 18 -11.51 32.65 -1.81
CA PHE A 18 -11.41 31.51 -2.73
C PHE A 18 -10.51 31.76 -3.96
N SER A 19 -9.49 30.91 -4.16
CA SER A 19 -9.10 30.27 -5.43
C SER A 19 -7.63 29.80 -5.38
N MET A 20 -7.40 28.49 -5.39
CA MET A 20 -6.34 27.94 -6.24
C MET A 20 -6.72 26.52 -6.64
N ALA A 21 -6.88 26.35 -7.95
CA ALA A 21 -7.35 25.14 -8.59
C ALA A 21 -6.38 23.97 -8.38
N LEU A 22 -6.95 22.77 -8.17
CA LEU A 22 -6.25 21.51 -8.34
C LEU A 22 -5.72 21.43 -9.77
N THR A 23 -4.40 21.44 -9.94
CA THR A 23 -3.78 20.95 -11.16
C THR A 23 -3.34 19.52 -10.90
N ALA A 24 -4.21 18.58 -11.27
CA ALA A 24 -3.80 17.19 -11.46
C ALA A 24 -3.00 17.16 -12.77
N VAL A 25 -1.68 17.25 -12.68
CA VAL A 25 -0.81 16.86 -13.79
C VAL A 25 -0.74 15.33 -13.78
N SER A 26 -1.51 14.74 -14.68
CA SER A 26 -1.36 13.33 -15.05
C SER A 26 -0.01 13.15 -15.73
N CYS A 27 0.94 12.50 -15.06
CA CYS A 27 2.00 11.78 -15.77
C CYS A 27 1.58 10.31 -15.78
N ALA A 28 0.86 9.95 -16.84
CA ALA A 28 0.74 8.57 -17.25
C ALA A 28 2.11 8.14 -17.80
N ASN A 29 2.83 7.34 -17.02
CA ASN A 29 3.91 6.51 -17.51
C ASN A 29 3.69 5.10 -16.96
N GLU A 30 2.64 4.43 -17.43
CA GLU A 30 2.54 2.97 -17.32
C GLU A 30 3.38 2.36 -18.43
N ASP A 31 4.71 2.41 -18.27
CA ASP A 31 5.62 1.60 -19.09
C ASP A 31 5.72 0.21 -18.43
N ILE A 32 4.64 -0.57 -18.52
CA ILE A 32 4.72 -2.00 -18.27
C ILE A 32 5.20 -2.61 -19.58
N VAL A 33 6.51 -2.87 -19.64
CA VAL A 33 7.10 -3.75 -20.63
C VAL A 33 6.36 -5.09 -20.58
N GLN A 34 5.37 -5.24 -21.46
CA GLN A 34 4.80 -6.53 -21.84
C GLN A 34 5.89 -7.28 -22.61
N ASN A 35 6.81 -7.92 -21.89
CA ASN A 35 7.66 -8.91 -22.51
C ASN A 35 6.75 -10.07 -22.93
N GLY A 36 6.59 -10.20 -24.25
CA GLY A 36 5.50 -10.92 -24.86
C GLY A 36 5.39 -12.39 -24.46
N LYS A 37 4.20 -12.77 -24.01
CA LYS A 37 3.42 -13.85 -24.63
C LYS A 37 1.96 -13.44 -24.64
N THR A 38 1.42 -13.35 -25.86
CA THR A 38 0.00 -13.26 -26.18
C THR A 38 -0.79 -14.27 -25.35
N GLY A 39 -1.74 -13.74 -24.59
CA GLY A 39 -2.60 -14.48 -23.69
C GLY A 39 -3.37 -13.47 -22.87
N ASP A 40 -4.30 -12.76 -23.52
CA ASP A 40 -5.40 -12.14 -22.80
C ASP A 40 -6.17 -13.30 -22.16
N ASN A 41 -5.72 -13.70 -20.97
CA ASN A 41 -6.19 -14.92 -20.31
C ASN A 41 -7.56 -14.70 -19.66
N GLY A 42 -8.44 -13.84 -20.19
CA GLY A 42 -9.83 -13.68 -19.70
C GLY A 42 -9.97 -13.43 -18.19
N LYS A 43 -8.89 -13.06 -17.49
CA LYS A 43 -8.84 -12.84 -16.04
C LYS A 43 -8.71 -11.33 -15.86
N GLY A 44 -9.75 -10.71 -15.28
CA GLY A 44 -9.71 -9.30 -14.90
C GLY A 44 -8.63 -9.04 -13.82
N PHE A 45 -8.45 -7.77 -13.46
CA PHE A 45 -7.61 -7.38 -12.34
C PHE A 45 -8.49 -7.02 -11.13
N ALA A 46 -7.99 -7.31 -9.93
CA ALA A 46 -8.49 -6.73 -8.70
C ALA A 46 -7.44 -5.79 -8.09
N THR A 47 -7.92 -4.76 -7.40
CA THR A 47 -7.08 -3.81 -6.67
C THR A 47 -7.14 -4.13 -5.18
N PHE A 48 -5.99 -4.39 -4.60
CA PHE A 48 -5.79 -4.58 -3.17
C PHE A 48 -5.12 -3.33 -2.60
N VAL A 49 -5.85 -2.60 -1.78
CA VAL A 49 -5.42 -1.34 -1.17
C VAL A 49 -4.84 -1.67 0.20
N ALA A 50 -3.53 -1.51 0.32
CA ALA A 50 -2.84 -1.60 1.59
C ALA A 50 -3.03 -0.26 2.31
N GLY A 51 -3.81 -0.24 3.39
CA GLY A 51 -4.19 0.97 4.14
C GLY A 51 -3.98 0.84 5.65
N GLU A 52 -4.52 1.79 6.42
CA GLU A 52 -4.39 1.85 7.88
C GLU A 52 -5.53 1.10 8.60
N PRO A 53 -5.25 0.38 9.71
CA PRO A 53 -3.92 0.15 10.29
C PRO A 53 -3.16 -0.97 9.57
N ALA A 54 -1.94 -0.67 9.12
CA ALA A 54 -1.13 -1.60 8.35
C ALA A 54 -0.63 -2.79 9.20
N GLN A 55 -0.99 -4.03 8.85
CA GLN A 55 -0.60 -5.23 9.61
C GLN A 55 0.53 -6.07 8.98
N THR A 56 1.00 -5.74 7.76
CA THR A 56 1.96 -6.56 6.99
C THR A 56 2.94 -5.68 6.22
N ARG A 57 4.10 -5.33 6.76
CA ARG A 57 4.96 -4.30 6.13
C ARG A 57 6.44 -4.49 6.42
N THR A 58 7.26 -3.85 5.59
CA THR A 58 8.66 -4.18 5.30
C THR A 58 9.67 -3.41 6.14
N SER A 59 9.31 -2.19 6.57
CA SER A 59 10.14 -1.33 7.40
C SER A 59 9.31 -0.56 8.42
N ILE A 60 9.96 -0.04 9.47
CA ILE A 60 9.37 0.78 10.55
C ILE A 60 10.18 2.06 10.71
N ASP A 61 9.50 3.20 10.80
CA ASP A 61 10.08 4.42 11.36
C ASP A 61 10.10 4.32 12.89
N TYR A 62 11.29 4.28 13.49
CA TYR A 62 11.46 4.14 14.94
C TYR A 62 10.88 5.30 15.77
N ALA A 63 10.73 6.50 15.19
CA ALA A 63 10.20 7.66 15.90
C ALA A 63 8.67 7.64 15.95
N THR A 64 8.01 7.18 14.89
CA THR A 64 6.55 7.19 14.77
C THR A 64 5.91 5.81 15.00
N GLY A 65 6.68 4.73 14.83
CA GLY A 65 6.19 3.36 14.78
C GLY A 65 5.43 3.02 13.49
N ASN A 66 5.43 3.93 12.51
CA ASN A 66 4.73 3.72 11.24
C ASN A 66 5.47 2.70 10.40
N PHE A 67 4.70 1.87 9.70
CA PHE A 67 5.25 0.88 8.81
C PHE A 67 5.13 1.32 7.34
N TYR A 68 6.10 0.91 6.52
CA TYR A 68 6.14 1.30 5.11
C TYR A 68 6.32 0.13 4.15
N TRP A 69 5.81 0.33 2.94
CA TRP A 69 6.17 -0.44 1.76
C TRP A 69 7.42 0.14 1.13
N GLU A 70 8.27 -0.74 0.61
CA GLU A 70 9.52 -0.40 -0.04
C GLU A 70 9.52 -0.79 -1.52
N GLU A 71 10.39 -0.16 -2.29
CA GLU A 71 10.52 -0.45 -3.72
C GLU A 71 10.75 -1.95 -3.96
N GLY A 72 9.99 -2.52 -4.89
CA GLY A 72 10.07 -3.93 -5.26
C GLY A 72 9.13 -4.85 -4.48
N ASP A 73 8.48 -4.36 -3.41
CA ASP A 73 7.53 -5.16 -2.64
C ASP A 73 6.34 -5.63 -3.47
N LYS A 74 5.89 -6.86 -3.20
CA LYS A 74 4.75 -7.50 -3.86
C LYS A 74 3.90 -8.22 -2.84
N ILE A 75 2.62 -8.36 -3.15
CA ILE A 75 1.72 -9.22 -2.41
C ILE A 75 1.32 -10.44 -3.24
N TYR A 76 0.88 -11.47 -2.52
CA TYR A 76 0.38 -12.70 -3.09
C TYR A 76 -1.03 -12.94 -2.58
N VAL A 77 -1.95 -13.29 -3.48
CA VAL A 77 -3.35 -13.54 -3.14
C VAL A 77 -3.83 -14.77 -3.88
N LYS A 78 -4.51 -15.68 -3.19
CA LYS A 78 -5.14 -16.82 -3.83
C LYS A 78 -6.45 -16.37 -4.50
N ASP A 79 -6.58 -16.62 -5.80
CA ASP A 79 -7.81 -16.32 -6.57
C ASP A 79 -8.91 -17.35 -6.35
N ASP A 80 -10.10 -17.09 -6.90
CA ASP A 80 -11.27 -17.99 -6.80
C ASP A 80 -11.03 -19.37 -7.41
N ASP A 81 -10.09 -19.49 -8.36
CA ASP A 81 -9.68 -20.78 -8.95
C ASP A 81 -8.68 -21.53 -8.05
N GLY A 82 -8.31 -20.96 -6.90
CA GLY A 82 -7.34 -21.53 -5.97
C GLY A 82 -5.87 -21.29 -6.35
N THR A 83 -5.60 -20.49 -7.38
CA THR A 83 -4.25 -20.19 -7.88
C THR A 83 -3.65 -19.02 -7.10
N MET A 84 -2.38 -19.15 -6.69
CA MET A 84 -1.65 -18.02 -6.11
C MET A 84 -1.27 -17.02 -7.20
N GLN A 85 -1.80 -15.80 -7.09
CA GLN A 85 -1.52 -14.68 -7.98
C GLN A 85 -0.54 -13.71 -7.31
N VAL A 86 0.22 -12.98 -8.14
CA VAL A 86 1.24 -12.03 -7.69
C VAL A 86 0.88 -10.64 -8.21
N SER A 87 0.97 -9.63 -7.35
CA SER A 87 0.73 -8.24 -7.74
C SER A 87 1.84 -7.67 -8.64
N ASN A 88 1.59 -6.48 -9.17
CA ASN A 88 2.69 -5.57 -9.54
C ASN A 88 3.59 -5.27 -8.32
N ALA A 89 4.80 -4.80 -8.60
CA ALA A 89 5.72 -4.32 -7.58
C ALA A 89 5.40 -2.86 -7.20
N VAL A 90 5.76 -2.48 -5.98
CA VAL A 90 5.91 -1.08 -5.57
C VAL A 90 7.03 -0.45 -6.40
N ASP A 91 6.72 0.67 -7.05
CA ASP A 91 7.70 1.42 -7.85
C ASP A 91 8.51 2.40 -6.99
N ALA A 92 9.59 2.92 -7.56
CA ALA A 92 10.49 3.86 -6.88
C ALA A 92 9.82 5.15 -6.40
N ALA A 93 8.75 5.61 -7.08
CA ALA A 93 8.03 6.83 -6.69
C ALA A 93 7.15 6.61 -5.45
N HIS A 94 6.81 5.36 -5.14
CA HIS A 94 6.06 4.96 -3.96
C HIS A 94 6.90 4.22 -2.92
N ALA A 95 8.22 4.21 -3.05
CA ALA A 95 9.11 3.72 -2.00
C ALA A 95 8.86 4.47 -0.69
N HIS A 96 8.99 3.76 0.44
CA HIS A 96 8.73 4.29 1.77
C HIS A 96 7.32 4.90 1.95
N SER A 97 6.28 4.22 1.45
CA SER A 97 4.88 4.66 1.54
C SER A 97 4.07 3.81 2.52
N ALA A 98 3.26 4.45 3.37
CA ALA A 98 2.36 3.74 4.29
C ALA A 98 1.22 3.01 3.56
N SER A 99 0.88 3.45 2.35
CA SER A 99 -0.19 2.88 1.54
C SER A 99 0.25 2.63 0.10
N PHE A 100 -0.30 1.58 -0.50
CA PHE A 100 -0.07 1.27 -1.91
C PHE A 100 -1.26 0.51 -2.50
N LYS A 101 -1.45 0.63 -3.83
CA LYS A 101 -2.50 -0.08 -4.57
C LYS A 101 -1.87 -1.19 -5.40
N PHE A 102 -2.04 -2.42 -4.95
CA PHE A 102 -1.59 -3.60 -5.65
C PHE A 102 -2.64 -4.06 -6.66
N LYS A 103 -2.31 -4.06 -7.95
CA LYS A 103 -3.08 -4.70 -9.01
C LYS A 103 -2.69 -6.17 -9.07
N VAL A 104 -3.65 -7.06 -8.84
CA VAL A 104 -3.46 -8.52 -8.87
C VAL A 104 -4.28 -9.10 -10.03
N PRO A 105 -3.67 -9.80 -11.00
CA PRO A 105 -4.41 -10.50 -12.04
C PRO A 105 -5.13 -11.70 -11.43
N GLY A 106 -6.36 -11.99 -11.82
CA GLY A 106 -7.07 -13.17 -11.31
C GLY A 106 -8.58 -13.06 -11.30
N LYS A 107 -9.23 -14.07 -10.71
CA LYS A 107 -10.67 -14.04 -10.43
C LYS A 107 -10.88 -13.74 -8.95
N PHE A 108 -11.55 -12.62 -8.67
CA PHE A 108 -11.75 -12.12 -7.31
C PHE A 108 -13.19 -11.66 -7.08
N GLY A 109 -14.18 -12.46 -7.51
CA GLY A 109 -15.60 -12.15 -7.33
C GLY A 109 -16.33 -13.10 -6.38
N GLY A 110 -15.76 -14.28 -6.11
CA GLY A 110 -16.40 -15.36 -5.36
C GLY A 110 -16.47 -15.15 -3.85
N SER A 111 -15.65 -14.23 -3.31
CA SER A 111 -15.60 -13.90 -1.89
C SER A 111 -15.56 -12.39 -1.65
N ALA A 112 -16.09 -11.96 -0.50
CA ALA A 112 -15.88 -10.60 0.02
C ALA A 112 -14.55 -10.47 0.79
N ASN A 113 -13.88 -11.59 1.08
CA ASN A 113 -12.65 -11.64 1.88
C ASN A 113 -11.60 -12.51 1.19
N TYR A 114 -10.37 -12.01 1.05
CA TYR A 114 -9.23 -12.77 0.54
C TYR A 114 -8.05 -12.68 1.50
N LYS A 115 -7.27 -13.76 1.61
CA LYS A 115 -6.00 -13.73 2.34
C LYS A 115 -4.91 -13.13 1.47
N VAL A 116 -4.27 -12.10 2.00
CA VAL A 116 -3.10 -11.45 1.40
C VAL A 116 -1.87 -11.95 2.13
N TYR A 117 -0.83 -12.29 1.38
CA TYR A 117 0.46 -12.71 1.88
C TYR A 117 1.54 -11.74 1.42
N TYR A 118 2.41 -11.34 2.33
CA TYR A 118 3.65 -10.65 2.05
C TYR A 118 4.81 -11.59 2.39
N LEU A 119 5.59 -12.00 1.39
CA LEU A 119 6.65 -13.01 1.59
C LEU A 119 8.03 -12.38 1.85
N GLY A 120 8.18 -11.07 1.63
CA GLY A 120 9.48 -10.41 1.56
C GLY A 120 9.97 -10.24 0.12
N LYS A 121 10.90 -9.31 -0.10
CA LYS A 121 11.40 -8.86 -1.40
C LYS A 121 12.02 -9.98 -2.25
N ASN A 122 12.67 -10.96 -1.60
CA ASN A 122 13.40 -12.05 -2.26
C ASN A 122 12.81 -13.44 -1.99
N SER A 123 11.63 -13.53 -1.38
CA SER A 123 11.04 -14.83 -1.03
C SER A 123 9.86 -15.18 -1.93
N SER A 124 9.82 -16.44 -2.36
CA SER A 124 8.69 -17.05 -3.06
C SER A 124 8.00 -18.14 -2.22
N SER A 125 8.36 -18.27 -0.94
CA SER A 125 7.88 -19.35 -0.06
C SER A 125 7.65 -18.85 1.37
N ASN A 126 7.11 -19.73 2.20
CA ASN A 126 6.96 -19.56 3.65
C ASN A 126 8.26 -19.72 4.47
N GLN A 127 9.39 -19.29 3.92
CA GLN A 127 10.71 -19.48 4.55
C GLN A 127 11.41 -18.14 4.80
N VAL A 128 12.09 -18.08 5.93
CA VAL A 128 13.02 -17.00 6.27
C VAL A 128 14.43 -17.52 6.01
N THR A 129 15.24 -16.73 5.30
CA THR A 129 16.65 -17.05 5.07
C THR A 129 17.50 -16.39 6.14
N ILE A 130 18.18 -17.21 6.94
CA ILE A 130 19.16 -16.77 7.93
C ILE A 130 20.56 -17.09 7.39
N PRO A 131 21.37 -16.07 7.04
CA PRO A 131 22.73 -16.30 6.58
C PRO A 131 23.61 -16.94 7.67
N THR A 132 24.55 -17.79 7.26
CA THR A 132 25.54 -18.39 8.16
C THR A 132 26.49 -17.36 8.76
N ALA A 133 26.86 -16.34 7.98
CA ALA A 133 27.61 -15.18 8.45
C ALA A 133 26.69 -13.97 8.54
N GLN A 134 26.60 -13.36 9.72
CA GLN A 134 25.84 -12.12 9.94
C GLN A 134 26.83 -11.02 10.27
N THR A 135 26.86 -9.97 9.45
CA THR A 135 27.73 -8.82 9.64
C THR A 135 26.90 -7.56 9.53
N GLN A 136 26.96 -6.73 10.56
CA GLN A 136 26.26 -5.45 10.60
C GLN A 136 27.29 -4.33 10.46
N THR A 137 27.30 -3.67 9.30
CA THR A 137 28.26 -2.58 8.99
C THR A 137 27.73 -1.19 9.30
N THR A 138 26.42 -1.07 9.58
CA THR A 138 25.72 0.17 9.97
C THR A 138 24.77 -0.15 11.12
N PRO A 139 24.35 0.84 11.94
CA PRO A 139 23.27 0.63 12.89
C PRO A 139 22.05 -0.05 12.25
N ASN A 140 21.41 -0.97 12.97
CA ASN A 140 20.36 -1.79 12.38
C ASN A 140 19.17 -0.93 11.91
N THR A 141 18.66 -1.25 10.73
CA THR A 141 17.35 -0.80 10.24
C THR A 141 16.43 -2.00 10.10
N THR A 142 15.14 -1.76 9.92
CA THR A 142 14.15 -2.82 9.68
C THR A 142 14.18 -3.37 8.26
N ASP A 143 14.96 -2.80 7.35
CA ASP A 143 14.98 -3.16 5.93
C ASP A 143 15.37 -4.63 5.69
N HIS A 144 16.07 -5.24 6.66
CA HIS A 144 16.43 -6.66 6.61
C HIS A 144 15.22 -7.60 6.73
N LEU A 145 14.08 -7.15 7.25
CA LEU A 145 12.84 -7.95 7.34
C LEU A 145 12.38 -8.37 5.94
N GLY A 146 12.31 -7.41 5.00
CA GLY A 146 12.01 -7.69 3.59
C GLY A 146 13.05 -8.58 2.91
N ASN A 147 14.34 -8.44 3.25
CA ASN A 147 15.41 -9.22 2.62
C ASN A 147 15.47 -10.67 3.09
N SER A 148 15.28 -10.91 4.40
CA SER A 148 15.29 -12.27 4.96
C SER A 148 14.00 -13.03 4.71
N GLY A 149 12.89 -12.32 4.49
CA GLY A 149 11.55 -12.89 4.41
C GLY A 149 10.77 -12.59 5.69
N ASP A 150 9.51 -12.20 5.51
CA ASP A 150 8.65 -11.69 6.60
C ASP A 150 7.41 -12.59 6.84
N TYR A 151 6.97 -13.33 5.80
CA TYR A 151 5.74 -14.14 5.82
C TYR A 151 4.54 -13.48 6.53
N GLY A 152 4.34 -12.19 6.27
CA GLY A 152 3.20 -11.43 6.78
C GLY A 152 1.90 -11.89 6.12
N THR A 153 0.80 -11.87 6.89
CA THR A 153 -0.54 -12.17 6.35
C THR A 153 -1.57 -11.15 6.78
N ALA A 154 -2.50 -10.83 5.89
CA ALA A 154 -3.65 -9.97 6.15
C ALA A 154 -4.92 -10.55 5.55
N THR A 155 -6.08 -10.04 5.98
CA THR A 155 -7.37 -10.33 5.33
C THR A 155 -7.81 -9.05 4.62
N ALA A 156 -7.91 -9.11 3.30
CA ALA A 156 -8.46 -8.02 2.51
C ALA A 156 -9.97 -8.17 2.36
N THR A 157 -10.70 -7.10 2.66
CA THR A 157 -12.16 -7.07 2.66
C THR A 157 -12.67 -6.14 1.58
N GLY A 158 -13.72 -6.57 0.87
CA GLY A 158 -14.39 -5.82 -0.18
C GLY A 158 -15.87 -6.18 -0.25
N THR A 159 -16.50 -5.90 -1.38
CA THR A 159 -17.87 -6.33 -1.66
C THR A 159 -17.87 -7.61 -2.48
N LEU A 160 -18.78 -8.54 -2.20
CA LEU A 160 -18.95 -9.76 -2.99
C LEU A 160 -19.23 -9.39 -4.47
N GLY A 161 -18.52 -10.02 -5.40
CA GLY A 161 -18.56 -9.68 -6.83
C GLY A 161 -17.83 -8.38 -7.21
N GLY A 162 -17.27 -7.65 -6.25
CA GLY A 162 -16.47 -6.45 -6.49
C GLY A 162 -15.02 -6.78 -6.87
N SER A 163 -14.24 -5.75 -7.22
CA SER A 163 -12.82 -5.90 -7.62
C SER A 163 -11.86 -5.04 -6.80
N VAL A 164 -12.32 -4.43 -5.72
CA VAL A 164 -11.51 -3.59 -4.82
C VAL A 164 -11.62 -4.12 -3.39
N PHE A 165 -10.46 -4.37 -2.78
CA PHE A 165 -10.32 -4.93 -1.44
C PHE A 165 -9.33 -4.10 -0.63
N SER A 166 -9.59 -3.89 0.66
CA SER A 166 -8.70 -3.13 1.55
C SER A 166 -8.17 -4.01 2.68
N PHE A 167 -6.89 -3.83 3.06
CA PHE A 167 -6.19 -4.59 4.10
C PHE A 167 -5.07 -3.81 4.77
#